data_AF-A0A223S0A0-F1
#
_entry.id   AF-A0A223S0A0-F1
#
_cell.length_a   1.000
_cell.length_b   1.000
_cell.length_c   1.000
_cell.angle_alpha   90.00
_cell.angle_beta   90.00
_cell.angle_gamma   90.00
#
_symmetry.space_group_name_H-M   'P 1'
#
loop_
_entity.id
_entity.type
_entity.pdbx_description
1 polymer ?
#
loop_
_entity_poly.entity_id
_entity_poly.type
_entity_poly.pdbx_seq_one_letter_code
_entity_poly.pdbx_strand_id
1 'polypeptide(L)'
;MSTFSFEKPPDRLTWYYRDFLLDAEAGRLTYNPKRYPIHGVANNAFGAYLCGLLVYGEQGMELTDRGQRLLDDWKATPEGQQFLAKLAAAFEEDDEDELDGAGAASASPADRANPRAVTPIPLFELSEEET
;
A
#
# COMPACT_ATOMS: atom_id res chain seq x y z
N MET A 1 -26.66 -5.97 15.69
CA MET A 1 -25.97 -5.56 14.45
C MET A 1 -24.84 -4.63 14.85
N SER A 2 -23.59 -5.10 14.87
CA SER A 2 -22.44 -4.24 15.13
C SER A 2 -22.15 -3.42 13.88
N THR A 3 -22.39 -2.12 13.96
CA THR A 3 -21.99 -1.15 12.95
C THR A 3 -20.47 -1.07 13.00
N PHE A 4 -19.79 -1.64 12.00
CA PHE A 4 -18.36 -1.39 11.82
C PHE A 4 -18.18 0.12 11.59
N SER A 5 -17.59 0.81 12.57
CA SER A 5 -17.21 2.20 12.41
C SER A 5 -15.92 2.22 11.62
N PHE A 6 -16.01 2.42 10.31
CA PHE A 6 -14.83 2.72 9.50
C PHE A 6 -14.14 3.96 10.09
N GLU A 7 -12.81 3.91 10.19
CA GLU A 7 -12.04 5.10 10.55
C GLU A 7 -12.35 6.20 9.53
N LYS A 8 -12.40 7.46 9.97
CA LYS A 8 -12.70 8.56 9.06
C LYS A 8 -11.65 8.53 7.93
N PRO A 9 -12.06 8.30 6.68
CA PRO A 9 -11.12 8.30 5.56
C PRO A 9 -10.40 9.64 5.45
N PRO A 10 -9.14 9.63 4.98
CA PRO A 10 -8.36 10.85 4.88
C PRO A 10 -8.97 11.78 3.81
N ASP A 11 -8.91 13.08 4.08
CA ASP A 11 -9.37 14.10 3.12
C ASP A 11 -8.39 14.24 1.92
N ARG A 12 -7.14 13.77 2.07
CA ARG A 12 -6.12 13.71 1.02
C ARG A 12 -5.26 12.46 1.15
N LEU A 13 -4.82 11.94 0.01
CA LEU A 13 -3.95 10.77 -0.06
C LEU A 13 -2.53 11.14 0.37
N THR A 14 -1.99 10.42 1.35
CA THR A 14 -0.60 10.54 1.79
C THR A 14 0.20 9.29 1.38
N TRP A 15 1.52 9.36 1.49
CA TRP A 15 2.41 8.22 1.25
C TRP A 15 1.98 6.95 1.99
N TYR A 16 1.32 7.08 3.14
CA TYR A 16 0.94 5.96 3.99
C TYR A 16 -0.04 5.00 3.30
N TYR A 17 -0.99 5.52 2.52
CA TYR A 17 -1.98 4.73 1.79
C TYR A 17 -1.65 4.61 0.29
N ARG A 18 -1.00 5.62 -0.28
CA ARG A 18 -0.79 5.77 -1.73
C ARG A 18 -0.24 4.52 -2.41
N ASP A 19 0.84 3.98 -1.88
CA ASP A 19 1.57 2.90 -2.55
C ASP A 19 0.70 1.63 -2.62
N PHE A 20 -0.08 1.36 -1.58
CA PHE A 20 -1.00 0.22 -1.55
C PHE A 20 -2.22 0.41 -2.46
N LEU A 21 -2.71 1.64 -2.60
CA LEU A 21 -3.79 1.94 -3.55
C LEU A 21 -3.30 1.79 -5.00
N LEU A 22 -2.06 2.19 -5.31
CA LEU A 22 -1.44 1.95 -6.62
C LEU A 22 -1.21 0.46 -6.89
N ASP A 23 -0.80 -0.31 -5.88
CA ASP A 23 -0.63 -1.76 -6.02
C ASP A 23 -1.97 -2.49 -6.17
N ALA A 24 -3.03 -2.04 -5.48
CA ALA A 24 -4.37 -2.58 -5.66
C ALA A 24 -4.91 -2.30 -7.07
N GLU A 25 -4.75 -1.07 -7.57
CA GLU A 25 -5.14 -0.70 -8.94
C GLU A 25 -4.44 -1.56 -10.00
N ALA A 26 -3.16 -1.85 -9.78
CA ALA A 26 -2.37 -2.69 -10.68
C ALA A 26 -2.55 -4.20 -10.45
N GLY A 27 -3.42 -4.63 -9.54
CA GLY A 27 -3.65 -6.04 -9.21
C GLY A 27 -2.46 -6.73 -8.51
N ARG A 28 -1.53 -5.97 -7.93
CA ARG A 28 -0.33 -6.49 -7.25
C ARG A 28 -0.48 -6.65 -5.73
N LEU A 29 -1.55 -6.09 -5.14
CA LEU A 29 -1.76 -6.16 -3.69
C LEU A 29 -2.35 -7.52 -3.24
N THR A 30 -1.54 -8.58 -3.32
CA THR A 30 -1.94 -9.96 -2.98
C THR A 30 -1.79 -10.29 -1.49
N TYR A 31 -2.56 -11.25 -0.99
CA TYR A 31 -2.36 -11.77 0.38
C TYR A 31 -1.04 -12.53 0.52
N ASN A 32 -0.31 -12.24 1.59
CA ASN A 32 0.89 -12.96 1.98
C ASN A 32 0.87 -13.25 3.49
N PRO A 33 0.18 -14.31 3.94
CA PRO A 33 0.08 -14.65 5.36
C PRO A 33 1.41 -15.10 5.98
N LYS A 34 2.39 -15.55 5.16
CA LYS A 34 3.74 -15.86 5.66
C LYS A 34 4.47 -14.60 6.11
N ARG A 35 4.32 -13.50 5.35
CA ARG A 35 4.92 -12.20 5.65
C ARG A 35 4.08 -11.37 6.64
N TYR A 36 2.76 -11.48 6.55
CA TYR A 36 1.80 -10.69 7.33
C TYR A 36 0.79 -11.62 8.02
N PRO A 37 1.15 -12.23 9.16
CA PRO A 37 0.37 -13.31 9.76
C PRO A 37 -0.98 -12.88 10.35
N ILE A 38 -1.16 -11.59 10.66
CA ILE A 38 -2.37 -11.09 11.30
C ILE A 38 -3.48 -10.81 10.28
N HIS A 39 -3.17 -10.01 9.25
CA HIS A 39 -4.17 -9.51 8.29
C HIS A 39 -4.03 -10.12 6.89
N GLY A 40 -2.97 -10.90 6.64
CA GLY A 40 -2.60 -11.33 5.29
C GLY A 40 -2.01 -10.22 4.43
N VAL A 41 -1.99 -8.96 4.89
CA VAL A 41 -1.44 -7.78 4.20
C VAL A 41 -0.70 -6.88 5.18
N ALA A 42 0.06 -5.91 4.65
CA ALA A 42 0.70 -4.89 5.47
C ALA A 42 -0.32 -4.04 6.26
N ASN A 43 0.05 -3.57 7.45
CA ASN A 43 -0.82 -2.76 8.32
C ASN A 43 -1.38 -1.52 7.62
N ASN A 44 -0.62 -0.91 6.72
CA ASN A 44 -1.06 0.26 5.96
C ASN A 44 -2.18 -0.08 4.96
N ALA A 45 -2.10 -1.25 4.30
CA ALA A 45 -3.18 -1.75 3.46
C ALA A 45 -4.42 -2.09 4.29
N PHE A 46 -4.22 -2.68 5.47
CA PHE A 46 -5.32 -2.92 6.41
C PHE A 46 -5.93 -1.60 6.92
N GLY A 47 -5.14 -0.56 7.17
CA GLY A 47 -5.62 0.78 7.51
C GLY A 47 -6.44 1.42 6.37
N ALA A 48 -6.01 1.24 5.12
CA ALA A 48 -6.80 1.66 3.96
C ALA A 48 -8.13 0.92 3.86
N TYR A 49 -8.18 -0.38 4.20
CA TYR A 49 -9.43 -1.13 4.36
C TYR A 49 -10.31 -0.55 5.48
N LEU A 50 -9.75 -0.24 6.66
CA LEU A 50 -10.50 0.38 7.76
C LEU A 50 -11.04 1.78 7.42
N CYS A 51 -10.41 2.49 6.48
CA CYS A 51 -10.89 3.76 5.95
C CYS A 51 -11.92 3.60 4.79
N GLY A 52 -12.25 2.37 4.39
CA GLY A 52 -13.15 2.10 3.26
C GLY A 52 -12.56 2.42 1.88
N LEU A 53 -11.22 2.46 1.75
CA LEU A 53 -10.52 2.68 0.48
C LEU A 53 -10.21 1.36 -0.25
N LEU A 54 -10.08 0.27 0.50
CA LEU A 54 -9.87 -1.08 -0.01
C LEU A 54 -10.95 -2.03 0.51
N VAL A 55 -11.14 -3.14 -0.20
CA VAL A 55 -12.00 -4.28 0.20
C VAL A 55 -11.26 -5.60 -0.04
N TYR A 56 -11.69 -6.66 0.66
CA TYR A 56 -11.17 -8.00 0.42
C TYR A 56 -11.67 -8.52 -0.94
N GLY A 57 -10.73 -8.80 -1.85
CA GLY A 57 -10.97 -9.54 -3.09
C GLY A 57 -10.52 -10.99 -2.99
N GLU A 58 -10.63 -11.74 -4.09
CA GLU A 58 -10.32 -13.18 -4.13
C GLU A 58 -8.83 -13.47 -3.97
N GLN A 59 -7.97 -12.71 -4.65
CA GLN A 59 -6.52 -12.93 -4.68
C GLN A 59 -5.72 -11.91 -3.86
N GLY A 60 -6.38 -10.85 -3.40
CA GLY A 60 -5.75 -9.71 -2.77
C GLY A 60 -6.76 -8.66 -2.36
N MET A 61 -6.31 -7.47 -1.98
CA MET A 61 -7.21 -6.36 -1.72
C MET A 61 -7.46 -5.55 -2.99
N GLU A 62 -8.70 -5.12 -3.16
CA GLU A 62 -9.18 -4.39 -4.34
C GLU A 62 -9.60 -2.98 -3.95
N LEU A 63 -9.55 -2.05 -4.91
CA LEU A 63 -10.01 -0.68 -4.71
C LEU A 63 -11.53 -0.62 -4.59
N THR A 64 -12.02 0.20 -3.66
CA THR A 64 -13.42 0.64 -3.68
C THR A 64 -13.58 1.83 -4.63
N ASP A 65 -14.81 2.15 -5.03
CA ASP A 65 -15.11 3.39 -5.78
C ASP A 65 -14.60 4.65 -5.08
N ARG A 66 -14.57 4.62 -3.73
CA ARG A 66 -14.01 5.71 -2.94
C ARG A 66 -12.49 5.75 -3.04
N GLY A 67 -11.83 4.60 -2.88
CA GLY A 67 -10.38 4.46 -3.04
C GLY A 67 -9.93 4.91 -4.43
N GLN A 68 -10.62 4.47 -5.48
CA GLN A 68 -10.34 4.84 -6.86
C GLN A 68 -10.43 6.35 -7.07
N ARG A 69 -11.54 6.98 -6.67
CA ARG A 69 -11.69 8.45 -6.80
C ARG A 69 -10.59 9.22 -6.09
N LEU A 70 -10.27 8.84 -4.85
CA LEU A 70 -9.22 9.51 -4.08
C LEU A 70 -7.85 9.35 -4.75
N LEU A 71 -7.59 8.18 -5.33
CA LEU A 71 -6.37 7.88 -6.07
C LEU A 71 -6.30 8.71 -7.36
N ASP A 72 -7.38 8.77 -8.13
CA ASP A 72 -7.47 9.55 -9.37
C ASP A 72 -7.28 11.05 -9.11
N ASP A 73 -7.94 11.58 -8.08
CA ASP A 73 -7.79 12.98 -7.65
C ASP A 73 -6.33 13.28 -7.29
N TRP A 74 -5.66 12.37 -6.57
CA TRP A 74 -4.24 12.51 -6.25
C TRP A 74 -3.35 12.45 -7.51
N LYS A 75 -3.60 11.50 -8.42
CA LYS A 75 -2.84 11.37 -9.68
C LYS A 75 -2.96 12.60 -10.57
N ALA A 76 -4.08 13.31 -10.50
CA ALA A 76 -4.29 14.56 -11.23
C ALA A 76 -3.51 15.75 -10.65
N THR A 77 -2.99 15.65 -9.42
CA THR A 77 -2.16 16.71 -8.83
C THR A 77 -0.75 16.75 -9.44
N PRO A 78 -0.06 17.91 -9.40
CA PRO A 78 1.34 17.98 -9.83
C PRO A 78 2.27 17.03 -9.06
N GLU A 79 2.00 16.82 -7.77
CA GLU A 79 2.75 15.87 -6.95
C GLU A 79 2.57 14.43 -7.45
N GLY A 80 1.32 14.04 -7.74
CA GLY A 80 1.00 12.72 -8.30
C GLY A 80 1.69 12.50 -9.65
N GLN A 81 1.58 13.46 -10.56
CA GLN A 81 2.22 13.40 -11.87
C GLN A 81 3.74 13.29 -11.78
N GLN A 82 4.39 14.08 -10.92
CA GLN A 82 5.84 14.01 -10.71
C GLN A 82 6.27 12.67 -10.12
N PHE A 83 5.50 12.12 -9.19
CA PHE A 83 5.80 10.81 -8.61
C PHE A 83 5.67 9.70 -9.65
N LEU A 84 4.59 9.69 -10.44
CA LEU A 84 4.39 8.71 -11.50
C LEU A 84 5.46 8.80 -12.60
N ALA A 85 5.87 10.01 -12.98
CA ALA A 85 6.97 10.21 -13.93
C ALA A 85 8.30 9.65 -13.40
N LYS A 86 8.62 9.87 -12.13
CA LYS A 86 9.81 9.28 -11.48
C LYS A 86 9.73 7.77 -11.42
N LEU A 87 8.55 7.22 -11.14
CA LEU A 87 8.34 5.77 -11.17
C LEU A 87 8.61 5.20 -12.55
N ALA A 88 8.08 5.83 -13.61
CA ALA A 88 8.29 5.39 -14.99
C ALA A 88 9.79 5.43 -15.37
N ALA A 89 10.47 6.55 -15.10
CA ALA A 89 11.91 6.69 -15.39
C ALA A 89 12.77 5.63 -14.67
N ALA A 90 12.43 5.30 -13.42
CA ALA A 90 13.15 4.29 -12.65
C ALA A 90 12.99 2.84 -13.20
N PHE A 91 12.07 2.61 -14.14
CA PHE A 91 11.94 1.31 -14.83
C PHE A 91 12.60 1.30 -16.21
N GLU A 92 12.96 2.47 -16.77
CA GLU A 92 13.65 2.56 -18.08
C GLU A 92 15.17 2.41 -17.95
N GLU A 93 15.74 2.65 -16.77
CA GLU A 93 17.19 2.52 -16.53
C GLU A 93 17.68 1.06 -16.34
N ASP A 94 16.77 0.09 -16.18
CA ASP A 94 17.11 -1.34 -16.03
C ASP A 94 17.17 -2.10 -17.38
N ASP A 95 16.71 -1.51 -18.49
CA ASP A 95 16.62 -2.17 -19.81
C ASP A 95 17.84 -1.90 -20.73
N GLU A 96 18.80 -1.04 -20.34
CA GLU A 96 19.93 -0.66 -21.23
C GLU A 96 21.23 -1.47 -21.02
N ASP A 97 21.22 -2.57 -20.26
CA ASP A 97 22.41 -3.41 -19.99
C ASP A 97 22.23 -4.91 -20.31
N GLU A 98 21.51 -5.28 -21.37
CA GLU A 98 21.47 -6.67 -21.85
C GLU A 98 21.66 -6.81 -23.38
N LEU A 99 22.92 -6.66 -23.82
CA LEU A 99 23.42 -7.41 -24.97
C LEU A 99 24.36 -8.51 -24.45
N ASP A 100 24.03 -9.74 -24.84
CA ASP A 100 24.70 -11.03 -24.58
C ASP A 100 24.46 -11.71 -23.22
N GLY A 101 23.46 -12.59 -23.21
CA GLY A 101 23.71 -13.96 -22.75
C GLY A 101 22.89 -14.49 -21.57
N ALA A 102 21.94 -15.36 -21.92
CA ALA A 102 21.51 -16.52 -21.14
C ALA A 102 20.66 -16.30 -19.86
N GLY A 103 19.37 -16.65 -20.00
CA GLY A 103 18.61 -17.31 -18.94
C GLY A 103 17.77 -16.38 -18.09
N ALA A 104 16.59 -16.00 -18.62
CA ALA A 104 15.57 -15.23 -17.91
C ALA A 104 15.18 -15.87 -16.57
N ALA A 105 15.78 -15.36 -15.49
CA ALA A 105 15.28 -15.50 -14.14
C ALA A 105 14.33 -14.32 -13.89
N SER A 106 13.04 -14.63 -13.81
CA SER A 106 11.96 -13.73 -13.45
C SER A 106 12.23 -13.05 -12.10
N ALA A 107 12.64 -11.77 -12.13
CA ALA A 107 12.73 -10.94 -10.94
C ALA A 107 11.31 -10.48 -10.54
N SER A 108 10.75 -11.13 -9.50
CA SER A 108 9.51 -10.67 -8.86
C SER A 108 9.73 -9.28 -8.22
N PRO A 109 8.82 -8.30 -8.37
CA PRO A 109 8.94 -6.95 -7.80
C PRO A 109 8.86 -6.86 -6.27
N ALA A 110 9.02 -7.97 -5.54
CA ALA A 110 8.72 -8.09 -4.12
C ALA A 110 9.75 -7.40 -3.18
N ASP A 111 10.82 -6.83 -3.72
CA ASP A 111 11.98 -6.32 -2.97
C ASP A 111 12.12 -4.80 -2.89
N ARG A 112 11.05 -4.03 -3.15
CA ARG A 112 11.02 -2.62 -2.69
C ARG A 112 10.86 -2.59 -1.17
N ALA A 113 11.95 -2.85 -0.47
CA ALA A 113 12.12 -2.66 0.96
C ALA A 113 11.87 -1.17 1.27
N ASN A 114 10.78 -0.92 1.99
CA ASN A 114 10.42 0.39 2.52
C ASN A 114 11.52 0.88 3.49
N PRO A 115 12.34 1.89 3.14
CA PRO A 115 13.42 2.33 4.00
C PRO A 115 12.88 3.38 4.97
N ARG A 116 12.23 2.92 6.04
CA ARG A 116 12.16 3.63 7.32
C ARG A 116 11.56 2.72 8.38
N ALA A 117 12.46 2.11 9.16
CA ALA A 117 12.16 1.61 10.48
C ALA A 117 11.52 2.75 11.30
N VAL A 118 10.21 2.68 11.50
CA VAL A 118 9.52 3.50 12.51
C VAL A 118 9.50 2.67 13.78
N THR A 119 10.15 3.20 14.79
CA THR A 119 10.27 2.69 16.15
C THR A 119 8.89 2.27 16.69
N PRO A 120 8.74 1.09 17.33
CA PRO A 120 7.47 0.71 17.93
C PRO A 120 7.13 1.64 19.09
N ILE A 121 5.93 2.23 19.04
CA ILE A 121 5.30 2.89 20.20
C ILE A 121 4.84 1.77 21.13
N PRO A 122 5.27 1.73 22.41
CA PRO A 122 4.77 0.73 23.35
C PRO A 122 3.28 0.96 23.62
N LEU A 123 2.47 -0.05 23.32
CA LEU A 123 1.09 -0.18 23.77
C LEU A 123 1.10 -0.67 25.24
N PHE A 124 0.22 -0.08 26.06
CA PHE A 124 -0.10 -0.39 27.46
C PHE A 124 0.72 0.28 28.56
N GLU A 125 0.11 1.26 29.21
CA GLU A 125 -0.13 1.21 30.66
C GLU A 125 -1.49 1.86 30.94
N LEU A 126 -2.49 1.00 31.18
CA LEU A 126 -3.76 1.35 31.80
C LEU A 126 -3.70 0.89 33.25
N SER A 127 -4.36 1.66 34.13
CA SER A 127 -4.69 1.41 35.54
C SER A 127 -3.65 2.00 36.53
N GLU A 128 -4.00 2.69 37.61
CA GLU A 128 -5.24 2.68 38.40
C GLU A 128 -5.57 4.10 38.91
N GLU A 129 -6.84 4.48 38.78
CA GLU A 129 -7.47 5.56 39.56
C GLU A 129 -7.86 4.92 40.90
N GLU A 130 -7.20 5.31 41.99
CA GLU A 130 -7.66 5.01 43.34
C GLU A 130 -8.05 6.35 44.01
N THR A 131 -9.25 6.30 44.60
CA THR A 131 -10.04 7.34 45.27
C THR A 131 -9.32 8.30 46.21
#